data_AF-A0A5K7YU26-F1
#
_entry.id   AF-A0A5K7YU26-F1
#
_cell.length_a   1.000
_cell.length_b   1.000
_cell.length_c   1.000
_cell.angle_alpha   90.00
_cell.angle_beta   90.00
_cell.angle_gamma   90.00
#
_symmetry.space_group_name_H-M   'P 1'
#
loop_
_entity.id
_entity.type
_entity.pdbx_description
1 polymer ?
#
loop_
_entity_poly.entity_id
_entity_poly.type
_entity_poly.pdbx_seq_one_letter_code
_entity_poly.pdbx_strand_id
1 'polypeptide(L)'
;MDSSKSPITYWFKAMWWFTTRKSGVNAVNFKELLGFGSYGTAWTWLQKLRRCTIRHEREKLSGRVEVDKFFVGGQRSGKRGRGAGGKFIVAVAAER
;
A
#
# COMPACT_ATOMS: atom_id res chain seq x y z
N MET A 1 -0.39 -1.39 -25.80
CA MET A 1 0.18 -1.65 -24.46
C MET A 1 1.51 -0.91 -24.41
N ASP A 2 1.48 0.29 -23.85
CA ASP A 2 2.53 1.29 -24.04
C ASP A 2 3.89 0.89 -23.47
N SER A 3 4.91 1.11 -24.29
CA SER A 3 6.33 0.99 -24.00
C SER A 3 6.67 1.77 -22.73
N SER A 4 6.83 1.07 -21.61
CA SER A 4 7.43 1.67 -20.41
C SER A 4 8.81 2.18 -20.78
N LYS A 5 8.99 3.52 -20.83
CA LYS A 5 10.29 4.15 -21.16
C LYS A 5 11.41 3.85 -20.16
N SER A 6 11.10 3.20 -19.03
CA SER A 6 12.06 2.82 -18.01
C SER A 6 12.68 1.45 -18.29
N PRO A 7 14.02 1.32 -18.22
CA PRO A 7 14.69 0.03 -18.35
C PRO A 7 14.16 -1.01 -17.36
N ILE A 8 14.08 -2.28 -17.76
CA ILE A 8 13.56 -3.37 -16.93
C ILE A 8 14.33 -3.54 -15.60
N THR A 9 15.62 -3.17 -15.59
CA THR A 9 16.46 -3.17 -14.39
C THR A 9 15.92 -2.26 -13.28
N TYR A 10 15.25 -1.16 -13.62
CA TYR A 10 14.59 -0.29 -12.64
C TYR A 10 13.38 -0.98 -12.00
N TRP A 11 12.63 -1.77 -12.77
CA TRP A 11 11.52 -2.56 -12.24
C TRP A 11 12.01 -3.64 -11.25
N PHE A 12 13.12 -4.31 -11.54
CA PHE A 12 13.72 -5.26 -10.59
C PHE A 12 14.18 -4.58 -9.29
N LYS A 13 14.87 -3.43 -9.39
CA LYS A 13 15.25 -2.64 -8.20
C LYS A 13 14.03 -2.18 -7.40
N ALA A 14 12.99 -1.70 -8.09
CA ALA A 14 11.72 -1.31 -7.51
C ALA A 14 11.06 -2.45 -6.72
N MET A 15 10.98 -3.64 -7.31
CA MET A 15 10.43 -4.84 -6.67
C MET A 15 11.26 -5.24 -5.44
N TRP A 16 12.59 -5.24 -5.56
CA TRP A 16 13.48 -5.54 -4.44
C TRP A 16 13.24 -4.65 -3.22
N TRP A 17 13.20 -3.33 -3.42
CA TRP A 17 12.91 -2.38 -2.34
C TRP A 17 11.50 -2.53 -1.76
N PHE A 18 10.53 -2.90 -2.60
CA PHE A 18 9.14 -3.09 -2.20
C PHE A 18 8.94 -4.35 -1.34
N THR A 19 9.61 -5.46 -1.65
CA THR A 19 9.38 -6.76 -0.99
C THR A 19 10.27 -7.03 0.22
N THR A 20 11.46 -6.43 0.29
CA THR A 20 12.45 -6.76 1.33
C THR A 20 12.32 -5.94 2.63
N ARG A 21 11.59 -4.81 2.61
CA ARG A 21 11.50 -3.90 3.75
C ARG A 21 10.32 -4.23 4.66
N LYS A 22 10.60 -4.45 5.95
CA LYS A 22 9.58 -4.65 6.99
C LYS A 22 8.64 -3.45 7.17
N SER A 23 9.11 -2.23 6.95
CA SER A 23 8.35 -0.98 7.16
C SER A 23 7.49 -0.55 5.97
N GLY A 24 7.51 -1.29 4.85
CA GLY A 24 6.98 -0.82 3.57
C GLY A 24 7.74 0.39 3.00
N VAL A 25 7.28 0.88 1.84
CA VAL A 25 7.86 2.04 1.15
C VAL A 25 6.77 3.03 0.74
N ASN A 26 6.95 4.30 1.09
CA ASN A 26 6.10 5.41 0.66
C ASN A 26 6.62 6.03 -0.66
N ALA A 27 5.79 6.82 -1.35
CA ALA A 27 6.16 7.35 -2.67
C ALA A 27 7.30 8.39 -2.65
N VAL A 28 7.51 9.10 -1.53
CA VAL A 28 8.64 10.03 -1.38
C VAL A 28 9.95 9.25 -1.32
N ASN A 29 10.04 8.28 -0.42
CA ASN A 29 11.21 7.41 -0.28
C ASN A 29 11.46 6.62 -1.57
N PHE A 30 10.41 6.16 -2.24
CA PHE A 30 10.53 5.41 -3.49
C PHE A 30 11.06 6.28 -4.64
N LYS A 31 10.65 7.56 -4.69
CA LYS A 31 11.18 8.55 -5.62
C LYS A 31 12.69 8.72 -5.41
N GLU A 32 13.13 8.87 -4.16
CA GLU A 32 14.54 9.05 -3.81
C GLU A 32 15.37 7.80 -4.12
N LEU A 33 14.91 6.60 -3.69
CA LEU A 33 15.61 5.33 -3.90
C LEU A 33 15.84 4.98 -5.38
N LEU A 34 14.92 5.39 -6.26
CA LEU A 34 14.98 5.09 -7.70
C LEU A 34 15.36 6.31 -8.56
N GLY A 35 15.63 7.46 -7.94
CA GLY A 35 15.98 8.69 -8.66
C GLY A 35 14.89 9.20 -9.60
N PHE A 36 13.62 8.99 -9.28
CA PHE A 36 12.52 9.50 -10.12
C PHE A 36 12.42 11.02 -10.06
N GLY A 37 12.21 11.66 -11.22
CA GLY A 37 12.02 13.11 -11.29
C GLY A 37 10.71 13.60 -10.67
N SER A 38 9.69 12.74 -10.56
CA SER A 38 8.35 13.11 -10.08
C SER A 38 7.83 12.15 -9.01
N TYR A 39 7.19 12.73 -7.99
CA TYR A 39 6.41 11.99 -7.00
C TYR A 39 5.28 11.19 -7.67
N GLY A 40 4.62 11.76 -8.68
CA GLY A 40 3.52 11.11 -9.39
C GLY A 40 3.95 9.82 -10.07
N THR A 41 5.15 9.80 -10.65
CA THR A 41 5.75 8.59 -11.23
C THR A 41 6.00 7.53 -10.17
N ALA A 42 6.64 7.92 -9.05
CA ALA A 42 6.92 7.02 -7.94
C ALA A 42 5.63 6.41 -7.35
N TRP A 43 4.61 7.26 -7.13
CA TRP A 43 3.30 6.84 -6.66
C TRP A 43 2.65 5.85 -7.63
N THR A 44 2.66 6.14 -8.93
CA THR A 44 2.06 5.28 -9.96
C THR A 44 2.71 3.90 -9.99
N TRP A 45 4.05 3.84 -9.88
CA TRP A 45 4.78 2.58 -9.79
C TRP A 45 4.42 1.79 -8.53
N LEU A 46 4.39 2.43 -7.36
CA LEU A 46 3.97 1.78 -6.13
C LEU A 46 2.54 1.25 -6.21
N GLN A 47 1.62 1.98 -6.85
CA GLN A 47 0.25 1.51 -7.05
C GLN A 47 0.19 0.27 -7.94
N LYS A 48 1.02 0.19 -9.00
CA LYS A 48 1.13 -1.02 -9.83
C LYS A 48 1.64 -2.20 -9.01
N LEU A 49 2.72 -2.02 -8.24
CA LEU A 49 3.27 -3.08 -7.40
C LEU A 49 2.28 -3.57 -6.33
N ARG A 50 1.55 -2.66 -5.66
CA ARG A 50 0.51 -3.01 -4.68
C ARG A 50 -0.67 -3.75 -5.29
N ARG A 51 -1.03 -3.47 -6.54
CA ARG A 51 -2.07 -4.25 -7.24
C ARG A 51 -1.60 -5.67 -7.51
N CYS A 52 -0.33 -5.88 -7.80
CA CYS A 52 0.25 -7.21 -7.99
C CYS A 52 0.27 -8.07 -6.71
N THR A 53 0.12 -7.49 -5.52
CA THR A 53 0.04 -8.26 -4.26
C THR A 53 -1.36 -8.77 -3.95
N ILE A 54 -2.37 -8.48 -4.79
CA ILE A 54 -3.75 -8.94 -4.58
C ILE A 54 -3.89 -10.36 -5.14
N ARG A 55 -4.23 -11.32 -4.27
CA ARG A 55 -4.63 -12.68 -4.68
C ARG A 55 -6.14 -12.68 -4.98
N HIS A 56 -6.49 -12.66 -6.27
CA HIS A 56 -7.88 -12.60 -6.73
C HIS A 56 -8.70 -13.85 -6.35
N GLU A 57 -8.10 -15.02 -6.45
CA GLU A 57 -8.73 -16.32 -6.15
C GLU A 57 -8.35 -16.80 -4.73
N ARG A 58 -8.41 -15.90 -3.75
CA ARG A 58 -8.18 -16.29 -2.35
C ARG A 58 -9.40 -17.03 -1.80
N GLU A 59 -9.15 -18.09 -1.04
CA GLU A 59 -10.18 -18.84 -0.34
C GLU A 59 -10.81 -17.97 0.77
N LYS A 60 -12.01 -18.36 1.22
CA LYS A 60 -12.59 -17.78 2.44
C LYS A 60 -11.79 -18.26 3.65
N LEU A 61 -11.65 -17.37 4.64
CA LEU A 61 -11.11 -17.76 5.94
C LEU A 61 -12.06 -18.80 6.57
N SER A 62 -11.52 -19.89 7.09
CA SER A 62 -12.28 -21.03 7.61
C SER A 62 -11.79 -21.53 8.98
N GLY A 63 -10.55 -21.23 9.35
CA GLY A 63 -9.96 -21.60 10.64
C GLY A 63 -10.26 -20.61 11.76
N ARG A 64 -9.30 -20.47 12.69
CA ARG A 64 -9.39 -19.46 13.75
C ARG A 64 -9.05 -18.08 13.17
N VAL A 65 -10.08 -17.26 13.01
CA VAL A 65 -9.95 -15.90 12.46
C VAL A 65 -9.84 -14.87 13.57
N GLU A 66 -8.79 -14.06 13.51
CA GLU A 66 -8.61 -12.87 14.33
C GLU A 66 -9.05 -11.64 13.54
N VAL A 67 -9.87 -10.80 14.16
CA VAL A 67 -10.45 -9.60 13.52
C VAL A 67 -10.08 -8.38 14.34
N ASP A 68 -9.57 -7.36 13.67
CA ASP A 68 -9.32 -6.05 14.25
C ASP A 68 -9.94 -4.93 13.39
N LYS A 69 -10.13 -3.76 14.00
CA LYS A 69 -10.60 -2.56 13.32
C LYS A 69 -9.79 -1.34 13.71
N PHE A 70 -9.53 -0.51 12.72
CA PHE A 70 -8.94 0.82 12.91
C PHE A 70 -9.69 1.86 12.10
N PHE A 71 -9.29 3.12 12.26
CA PHE A 71 -9.92 4.26 11.60
C PHE A 71 -8.91 4.99 10.73
N VAL A 72 -9.27 5.23 9.47
CA VAL A 72 -8.47 6.02 8.52
C VAL A 72 -9.16 7.35 8.26
N GLY A 73 -8.42 8.45 8.39
CA GLY A 73 -8.92 9.79 8.13
C GLY A 73 -7.92 10.86 8.56
N GLY A 74 -7.99 12.03 7.92
CA GLY A 74 -7.16 13.17 8.26
C GLY A 74 -7.55 13.81 9.60
N GLN A 75 -6.72 14.76 10.05
CA GLN A 75 -7.04 15.56 11.23
C GLN A 75 -8.29 16.42 10.96
N ARG A 76 -9.23 16.40 11.91
CA ARG A 76 -10.44 17.24 11.89
C ARG A 76 -10.72 17.80 13.28
N SER A 77 -11.36 18.96 13.31
CA SER A 77 -11.91 19.55 14.53
C SER A 77 -13.09 18.72 15.06
N GLY A 78 -13.36 18.83 16.36
CA GLY A 78 -14.48 18.15 17.03
C GLY A 78 -14.08 16.92 17.85
N LYS A 79 -15.03 15.99 18.00
CA LYS A 79 -14.89 14.80 18.85
C LYS A 79 -13.66 13.97 18.45
N ARG A 80 -12.85 13.59 19.43
CA ARG A 80 -11.69 12.70 19.26
C ARG A 80 -12.08 11.23 19.44
N GLY A 81 -11.26 10.32 18.93
CA GLY A 81 -11.41 8.87 19.14
C GLY A 81 -12.55 8.23 18.33
N ARG A 82 -13.14 7.17 18.90
CA ARG A 82 -14.22 6.39 18.27
C ARG A 82 -15.49 7.24 18.13
N GLY A 83 -16.13 7.19 16.96
CA GLY A 83 -17.31 8.01 16.65
C GLY A 83 -17.00 9.45 16.25
N ALA A 84 -15.73 9.80 16.04
CA ALA A 84 -15.34 11.06 15.40
C ALA A 84 -15.79 11.07 13.92
N GLY A 85 -16.47 12.14 13.50
CA GLY A 85 -16.89 12.31 12.11
C GLY A 85 -15.69 12.44 11.15
N GLY A 86 -15.89 12.05 9.89
CA GLY A 86 -14.86 12.16 8.85
C GLY A 86 -13.71 11.15 8.93
N LYS A 87 -13.89 10.08 9.72
CA LYS A 87 -13.01 8.91 9.71
C LYS A 87 -13.76 7.72 9.14
N PHE A 88 -13.08 6.93 8.33
CA PHE A 88 -13.58 5.68 7.78
C PHE A 88 -13.14 4.53 8.68
N ILE A 89 -14.07 3.65 9.04
CA ILE A 89 -13.75 2.41 9.72
C ILE A 89 -13.17 1.42 8.70
N VAL A 90 -12.06 0.78 9.06
CA VAL A 90 -11.45 -0.29 8.28
C VAL A 90 -11.41 -1.53 9.17
N ALA A 91 -11.96 -2.63 8.68
CA ALA A 91 -11.88 -3.93 9.32
C ALA A 91 -10.84 -4.80 8.60
N VAL A 92 -10.04 -5.53 9.37
CA VAL A 92 -9.06 -6.49 8.88
C VAL A 92 -9.29 -7.82 9.60
N ALA A 93 -9.23 -8.90 8.83
CA ALA A 93 -9.35 -10.25 9.33
C ALA A 93 -8.17 -11.09 8.81
N ALA A 94 -7.58 -11.89 9.70
CA ALA A 94 -6.50 -12.81 9.37
C ALA A 94 -6.77 -14.17 10.03
N GLU A 95 -6.45 -15.25 9.31
CA GLU A 95 -6.47 -16.61 9.85
C GLU A 95 -5.08 -16.97 10.37
N ARG A 96 -5.03 -17.71 11.48
CA ARG A 96 -3.79 -18.11 12.16
C ARG A 96 -3.16 -19.37 11.58
#